data_AF-A0A6J7AQG8-F1
#
_entry.id   AF-A0A6J7AQG8-F1
#
_cell.length_a   1.000
_cell.length_b   1.000
_cell.length_c   1.000
_cell.angle_alpha   90.00
_cell.angle_beta   90.00
_cell.angle_gamma   90.00
#
_symmetry.space_group_name_H-M   'P 1'
#
loop_
_entity.id
_entity.type
_entity.pdbx_description
1 polymer ?
#
loop_
_entity_poly.entity_id
_entity_poly.type
_entity_poly.pdbx_seq_one_letter_code
_entity_poly.pdbx_strand_id
1 'polypeptide(L)'
;MIAAHPAVDAIIYIGLGIQSNQARLMKEGRFYPDHGLERIVAYHERQDERFAEAAVALSERYGKPILCATELAVADPDNPGPRAVRAAGRLCYASGNRAVTALGHLWQYAQFRERRGLSG
;
A
#
# COMPACT_ATOMS: atom_id res chain seq x y z
N MET A 1 14.56 7.27 -7.65
CA MET A 1 13.35 6.81 -6.91
C MET A 1 12.17 7.65 -7.37
N ILE A 2 11.03 7.05 -7.75
CA ILE A 2 9.90 7.73 -8.41
C ILE A 2 9.33 8.89 -7.54
N ALA A 3 9.16 8.68 -6.24
CA ALA A 3 8.64 9.70 -5.32
C ALA A 3 9.49 10.99 -5.28
N ALA A 4 10.81 10.88 -5.51
CA ALA A 4 11.71 12.04 -5.53
C ALA A 4 11.63 12.86 -6.84
N HIS A 5 11.03 12.33 -7.90
CA HIS A 5 11.06 12.97 -9.21
C HIS A 5 10.17 14.22 -9.24
N PRO A 6 10.66 15.38 -9.70
CA PRO A 6 9.91 16.64 -9.63
C PRO A 6 8.62 16.64 -10.45
N ALA A 7 8.58 15.88 -11.55
CA ALA A 7 7.38 15.75 -12.39
C ALA A 7 6.38 14.68 -11.93
N VAL A 8 6.55 14.12 -10.73
CA VAL A 8 5.61 13.15 -10.14
C VAL A 8 4.95 13.78 -8.93
N ASP A 9 3.63 13.96 -8.97
CA ASP A 9 2.88 14.61 -7.89
C ASP A 9 2.27 13.61 -6.90
N ALA A 10 1.96 12.39 -7.36
CA ALA A 10 1.31 11.35 -6.58
C ALA A 10 1.66 9.95 -7.11
N ILE A 11 1.48 8.92 -6.29
CA ILE A 11 1.69 7.52 -6.68
C ILE A 11 0.48 6.69 -6.24
N ILE A 12 -0.04 5.86 -7.15
CA ILE A 12 -0.95 4.77 -6.81
C ILE A 12 -0.14 3.47 -6.81
N TYR A 13 0.01 2.86 -5.64
CA TYR A 13 0.74 1.61 -5.49
C TYR A 13 -0.23 0.42 -5.44
N ILE A 14 -0.29 -0.36 -6.52
CA ILE A 14 -1.26 -1.45 -6.71
C ILE A 14 -0.61 -2.80 -6.41
N GLY A 15 -1.39 -3.72 -5.83
CA GLY A 15 -0.99 -5.13 -5.69
C GLY A 15 -0.11 -5.41 -4.48
N LEU A 16 -0.12 -4.53 -3.47
CA LEU A 16 0.50 -4.78 -2.17
C LEU A 16 -0.12 -6.04 -1.52
N GLY A 17 0.69 -6.93 -0.95
CA GLY A 17 0.19 -8.12 -0.24
C GLY A 17 0.13 -9.40 -1.09
N ILE A 18 0.40 -9.31 -2.40
CA ILE A 18 0.37 -10.48 -3.32
C ILE A 18 1.37 -11.55 -2.88
N GLN A 19 2.56 -11.16 -2.43
CA GLN A 19 3.58 -12.12 -2.00
C GLN A 19 3.14 -12.84 -0.73
N SER A 20 2.56 -12.13 0.22
CA SER A 20 2.00 -12.69 1.45
C SER A 20 0.79 -13.58 1.18
N ASN A 21 -0.01 -13.28 0.15
CA ASN A 21 -1.09 -14.17 -0.26
C ASN A 21 -0.55 -15.47 -0.89
N GLN A 22 0.58 -15.42 -1.63
CA GLN A 22 1.29 -16.64 -2.04
C GLN A 22 1.88 -17.38 -0.84
N ALA A 23 2.40 -16.67 0.16
CA ALA A 23 2.90 -17.26 1.40
C ALA A 23 1.79 -18.00 2.16
N ARG A 24 0.58 -17.45 2.18
CA ARG A 24 -0.60 -18.12 2.74
C ARG A 24 -0.94 -19.41 1.99
N LEU A 25 -0.97 -19.37 0.65
CA LEU A 25 -1.18 -20.58 -0.16
C LEU A 25 -0.15 -21.67 0.13
N MET A 26 1.13 -21.29 0.31
CA MET A 26 2.18 -22.24 0.69
C MET A 26 1.93 -22.83 2.08
N LYS A 27 1.57 -22.00 3.06
CA LYS A 27 1.27 -22.43 4.45
C LYS A 27 0.06 -23.35 4.55
N GLU A 28 -0.95 -23.13 3.72
CA GLU A 28 -2.16 -23.98 3.64
C GLU A 28 -1.91 -25.29 2.86
N GLY A 29 -0.77 -25.42 2.16
CA GLY A 29 -0.41 -26.58 1.36
C GLY A 29 0.34 -27.68 2.14
N ARG A 30 0.27 -28.92 1.65
CA ARG A 30 0.87 -30.12 2.29
C ARG A 30 2.40 -30.13 2.41
N PHE A 31 3.08 -29.18 1.78
CA PHE A 31 4.55 -29.13 1.72
C PHE A 31 5.15 -28.19 2.76
N TYR A 32 4.35 -27.38 3.45
CA TYR A 32 4.81 -26.53 4.55
C TYR A 32 4.71 -27.30 5.88
N PRO A 33 5.66 -27.16 6.83
CA PRO A 33 6.81 -26.23 6.83
C PRO A 33 8.05 -26.69 6.03
N ASP A 34 8.08 -27.93 5.59
CA ASP A 34 9.27 -28.55 4.99
C ASP A 34 9.68 -27.98 3.62
N HIS A 35 10.68 -28.61 2.98
CA HIS A 35 11.18 -28.27 1.64
C HIS A 35 11.71 -26.82 1.51
N GLY A 36 12.07 -26.19 2.64
CA GLY A 36 12.58 -24.83 2.69
C GLY A 36 11.50 -23.74 2.55
N LEU A 37 10.22 -24.10 2.62
CA LEU A 37 9.12 -23.15 2.46
C LEU A 37 9.04 -22.14 3.60
N GLU A 38 9.45 -22.49 4.82
CA GLU A 38 9.51 -21.54 5.96
C GLU A 38 10.26 -20.26 5.63
N ARG A 39 11.45 -20.37 5.01
CA ARG A 39 12.27 -19.20 4.67
C ARG A 39 11.61 -18.35 3.60
N ILE A 40 10.96 -18.98 2.62
CA ILE A 40 10.28 -18.31 1.50
C ILE A 40 9.04 -17.57 2.02
N VAL A 41 8.20 -18.26 2.79
CA VAL A 41 7.01 -17.70 3.44
C VAL A 41 7.38 -16.49 4.29
N ALA A 42 8.35 -16.65 5.19
CA ALA A 42 8.76 -15.57 6.08
C ALA A 42 9.37 -14.38 5.32
N TYR A 43 10.01 -14.63 4.17
CA TYR A 43 10.51 -13.57 3.31
C TYR A 43 9.37 -12.78 2.64
N HIS A 44 8.39 -13.47 2.05
CA HIS A 44 7.23 -12.84 1.42
C HIS A 44 6.44 -11.94 2.39
N GLU A 45 6.18 -12.43 3.61
CA GLU A 45 5.44 -11.68 4.61
C GLU A 45 6.17 -10.40 5.03
N ARG A 46 7.47 -10.51 5.38
CA ARG A 46 8.29 -9.35 5.73
C ARG A 46 8.47 -8.38 4.56
N GLN A 47 8.47 -8.87 3.33
CA GLN A 47 8.63 -8.02 2.15
C GLN A 47 7.41 -7.10 1.96
N ASP A 48 6.19 -7.63 2.06
CA ASP A 48 4.99 -6.81 1.93
C ASP A 48 4.83 -5.82 3.10
N GLU A 49 5.20 -6.20 4.33
CA GLU A 49 5.25 -5.26 5.46
C GLU A 49 6.21 -4.10 5.17
N ARG A 50 7.44 -4.41 4.73
CA ARG A 50 8.44 -3.39 4.38
C ARG A 50 7.99 -2.49 3.23
N PHE A 51 7.26 -3.02 2.25
CA PHE A 51 6.73 -2.21 1.16
C PHE A 51 5.61 -1.28 1.61
N ALA A 52 4.74 -1.73 2.52
CA ALA A 52 3.75 -0.87 3.15
C ALA A 52 4.41 0.26 3.95
N GLU A 53 5.39 -0.06 4.79
CA GLU A 53 6.16 0.91 5.58
C GLU A 53 6.91 1.92 4.68
N ALA A 54 7.54 1.43 3.62
CA ALA A 54 8.24 2.28 2.66
C ALA A 54 7.28 3.24 1.95
N ALA A 55 6.07 2.80 1.58
CA ALA A 55 5.07 3.68 0.98
C ALA A 55 4.70 4.85 1.91
N VAL A 56 4.55 4.59 3.22
CA VAL A 56 4.26 5.64 4.21
C VAL A 56 5.46 6.57 4.38
N ALA A 57 6.64 6.02 4.64
CA ALA A 57 7.86 6.80 4.86
C ALA A 57 8.22 7.68 3.65
N LEU A 58 8.03 7.18 2.44
CA LEU A 58 8.27 7.94 1.22
C LEU A 58 7.22 9.03 0.99
N SER A 59 5.95 8.77 1.33
CA SER A 59 4.90 9.77 1.24
C SER A 59 5.21 10.96 2.15
N GLU A 60 5.62 10.68 3.38
CA GLU A 60 5.98 11.70 4.38
C GLU A 60 7.26 12.43 4.00
N ARG A 61 8.31 11.70 3.60
CA ARG A 61 9.61 12.27 3.24
C ARG A 61 9.52 13.25 2.08
N TYR A 62 8.72 12.93 1.06
CA TYR A 62 8.64 13.73 -0.17
C TYR A 62 7.41 14.63 -0.22
N GLY A 63 6.54 14.60 0.80
CA GLY A 63 5.31 15.38 0.85
C GLY A 63 4.33 15.06 -0.30
N LYS A 64 4.41 13.85 -0.85
CA LYS A 64 3.60 13.41 -2.00
C LYS A 64 2.68 12.26 -1.60
N PRO A 65 1.38 12.30 -1.92
CA PRO A 65 0.48 11.22 -1.59
C PRO A 65 0.87 9.91 -2.28
N ILE A 66 1.03 8.84 -1.50
CA ILE A 66 1.18 7.46 -1.99
C ILE A 66 -0.02 6.65 -1.50
N LEU A 67 -0.92 6.30 -2.41
CA LEU A 67 -2.14 5.55 -2.10
C LEU A 67 -1.91 4.07 -2.39
N CYS A 68 -1.92 3.23 -1.36
CA CYS A 68 -1.81 1.78 -1.51
C CYS A 68 -3.16 1.17 -1.85
N ALA A 69 -3.22 0.28 -2.84
CA ALA A 69 -4.47 -0.32 -3.31
C ALA A 69 -4.34 -1.81 -3.62
N THR A 70 -5.24 -2.62 -3.05
CA THR A 70 -5.38 -4.05 -3.33
C THR A 70 -6.75 -4.53 -2.87
N GLU A 71 -7.30 -5.51 -3.57
CA GLU A 71 -8.46 -6.30 -3.18
C GLU A 71 -8.27 -6.99 -1.81
N LEU A 72 -7.02 -7.30 -1.43
CA LEU A 72 -6.69 -7.94 -0.16
C LEU A 72 -7.07 -7.06 1.03
N ALA A 73 -7.17 -5.73 0.86
CA ALA A 73 -7.67 -4.85 1.91
C ALA A 73 -9.10 -5.21 2.37
N VAL A 74 -9.85 -5.95 1.55
CA VAL A 74 -11.18 -6.48 1.87
C VAL A 74 -11.18 -8.00 1.96
N ALA A 75 -10.53 -8.68 1.01
CA ALA A 75 -10.58 -10.14 0.91
C ALA A 75 -9.74 -10.85 1.98
N ASP A 76 -8.68 -10.21 2.48
CA ASP A 76 -7.82 -10.70 3.57
C ASP A 76 -7.24 -9.51 4.35
N PRO A 77 -8.03 -8.85 5.21
CA PRO A 77 -7.62 -7.62 5.90
C PRO A 77 -6.45 -7.79 6.86
N ASP A 78 -6.14 -9.03 7.25
CA ASP A 78 -5.00 -9.38 8.08
C ASP A 78 -3.78 -9.78 7.26
N ASN A 79 -3.86 -9.76 5.93
CA ASN A 79 -2.68 -9.85 5.07
C ASN A 79 -1.61 -8.83 5.49
N PRO A 80 -0.34 -9.23 5.63
CA PRO A 80 0.74 -8.37 6.09
C PRO A 80 0.84 -6.99 5.43
N GLY A 81 0.60 -6.90 4.11
CA GLY A 81 0.61 -5.63 3.39
C GLY A 81 -0.48 -4.65 3.86
N PRO A 82 -1.77 -4.93 3.61
CA PRO A 82 -2.88 -4.09 4.09
C PRO A 82 -2.89 -3.87 5.61
N ARG A 83 -2.50 -4.86 6.41
CA ARG A 83 -2.37 -4.74 7.87
C ARG A 83 -1.34 -3.69 8.26
N ALA A 84 -0.16 -3.70 7.64
CA ALA A 84 0.89 -2.73 7.91
C ALA A 84 0.49 -1.31 7.50
N VAL A 85 -0.18 -1.14 6.35
CA VAL A 85 -0.74 0.16 5.94
C VAL A 85 -1.72 0.69 7.00
N ARG A 86 -2.63 -0.16 7.50
CA ARG A 86 -3.58 0.18 8.55
C ARG A 86 -2.89 0.53 9.87
N ALA A 87 -1.89 -0.26 10.27
CA ALA A 87 -1.11 -0.02 11.50
C ALA A 87 -0.37 1.32 11.47
N ALA A 88 0.06 1.77 10.29
CA ALA A 88 0.65 3.09 10.08
C ALA A 88 -0.39 4.24 10.00
N GLY A 89 -1.66 3.98 10.32
CA GLY A 89 -2.73 4.98 10.31
C GLY A 89 -3.15 5.42 8.90
N ARG A 90 -2.85 4.64 7.86
CA ARG A 90 -3.20 4.94 6.47
C ARG A 90 -4.29 3.98 5.96
N LEU A 91 -4.97 4.40 4.90
CA LEU A 91 -5.98 3.59 4.23
C LEU A 91 -5.35 2.77 3.09
N CYS A 92 -5.57 1.46 3.09
CA CYS A 92 -5.37 0.62 1.92
C CYS A 92 -6.68 0.52 1.13
N TYR A 93 -6.71 1.03 -0.10
CA TYR A 93 -7.91 1.06 -0.92
C TYR A 93 -8.22 -0.32 -1.49
N ALA A 94 -9.50 -0.70 -1.52
CA ALA A 94 -9.94 -2.01 -2.04
C ALA A 94 -9.66 -2.22 -3.54
N SER A 95 -9.33 -1.16 -4.29
CA SER A 95 -8.96 -1.25 -5.71
C SER A 95 -8.24 0.01 -6.18
N GLY A 96 -7.51 -0.11 -7.29
CA GLY A 96 -6.87 1.03 -7.95
C GLY A 96 -7.87 2.12 -8.35
N ASN A 97 -9.06 1.74 -8.85
CA ASN A 97 -10.11 2.69 -9.21
C ASN A 97 -10.55 3.54 -8.01
N ARG A 98 -10.73 2.91 -6.84
CA ARG A 98 -11.09 3.65 -5.62
C ARG A 98 -9.97 4.59 -5.17
N ALA A 99 -8.71 4.17 -5.29
CA ALA A 99 -7.57 5.03 -4.99
C ALA A 99 -7.49 6.24 -5.95
N VAL A 100 -7.72 6.03 -7.25
CA VAL A 100 -7.76 7.11 -8.26
C VAL A 100 -8.90 8.09 -7.97
N THR A 101 -10.11 7.60 -7.67
CA THR A 101 -11.24 8.46 -7.30
C THR A 101 -10.93 9.29 -6.04
N ALA A 102 -10.36 8.66 -5.00
CA ALA A 102 -9.96 9.36 -3.79
C ALA A 102 -8.90 10.45 -4.06
N LEU A 103 -7.90 10.15 -4.89
CA LEU A 103 -6.91 11.14 -5.31
C LEU A 103 -7.54 12.32 -6.06
N GLY A 104 -8.50 12.04 -6.96
CA GLY A 104 -9.27 13.08 -7.65
C GLY A 104 -10.01 14.01 -6.69
N HIS A 105 -10.65 13.45 -5.65
CA HIS A 105 -11.32 14.26 -4.63
C HIS A 105 -10.35 15.08 -3.78
N LEU A 106 -9.19 14.51 -3.40
CA LEU A 106 -8.16 15.24 -2.67
C LEU A 106 -7.64 16.44 -3.47
N TRP A 107 -7.39 16.25 -4.77
CA TRP A 107 -6.95 17.31 -5.67
C TRP A 107 -8.02 18.40 -5.84
N GLN A 108 -9.28 18.01 -6.09
CA GLN A 108 -10.40 18.97 -6.19
C GLN A 108 -10.56 19.79 -4.90
N TYR A 109 -10.41 19.15 -3.74
CA TYR A 109 -10.50 19.81 -2.45
C TYR A 109 -9.33 20.77 -2.20
N ALA A 110 -8.10 20.37 -2.51
CA ALA A 110 -6.92 21.24 -2.41
C ALA A 110 -7.10 22.50 -3.29
N GLN A 111 -7.55 22.30 -4.53
CA GLN A 111 -7.86 23.37 -5.47
C GLN A 111 -8.99 24.31 -4.97
N PHE A 112 -10.02 23.75 -4.33
CA PHE A 112 -11.07 24.55 -3.70
C PHE A 112 -10.52 25.43 -2.56
N ARG A 113 -9.66 24.87 -1.70
CA ARG A 113 -9.06 25.61 -0.58
C ARG A 113 -8.17 26.74 -1.07
N GLU A 114 -7.35 26.47 -2.07
CA GLU A 114 -6.45 27.46 -2.69
C GLU A 114 -7.24 28.65 -3.24
N ARG A 115 -8.27 28.39 -4.07
CA ARG A 115 -9.12 29.45 -4.64
C ARG A 115 -9.85 30.30 -3.60
N ARG A 116 -10.02 29.81 -2.37
CA ARG A 116 -10.72 30.52 -1.29
C ARG A 116 -9.78 31.07 -0.23
N GLY A 117 -8.46 30.99 -0.41
CA GLY A 117 -7.50 31.42 0.60
C GLY A 117 -7.58 30.62 1.90
N LEU A 118 -8.02 29.36 1.82
CA LEU A 118 -8.12 28.43 2.95
C LEU A 118 -6.92 27.47 3.02
N SER A 119 -5.92 27.65 2.16
CA SER A 119 -4.64 26.96 2.24
C SER A 119 -3.82 27.64 3.34
N GLY A 120 -3.57 26.91 4.42
CA GLY A 120 -2.71 27.37 5.53
C GLY A 120 -1.23 27.14 5.23
#